data_AF-A0A963PKW1-F1
#
_entry.id   AF-A0A963PKW1-F1
#
_cell.length_a   1.000
_cell.length_b   1.000
_cell.length_c   1.000
_cell.angle_alpha   90.00
_cell.angle_beta   90.00
_cell.angle_gamma   90.00
#
_symmetry.space_group_name_H-M   'P 1'
#
loop_
_entity.id
_entity.type
_entity.pdbx_description
1 polymer ?
#
loop_
_entity_poly.entity_id
_entity_poly.type
_entity_poly.pdbx_seq_one_letter_code
_entity_poly.pdbx_strand_id
1 'polypeptide(L)'
;MAQSFNTDASGNLVALSGELLLKESLTDDYHNGSLYGQAAAGRQRWGDYSQVSVDPEDSSKFWVIGEFAREYNLPEFGHPNGTGGSRWGTWIGVIQVPAVPEPSTWAMMILGLGAMGGFAARRRRVSERSLAA
;
A
#
# COMPACT_ATOMS: atom_id res chain seq x y z
N MET A 1 15.39 4.21 -0.01
CA MET A 1 14.84 2.90 0.38
C MET A 1 13.45 3.16 0.93
N ALA A 2 12.39 2.64 0.29
CA ALA A 2 11.00 2.90 0.69
C ALA A 2 10.58 1.95 1.82
N GLN A 3 9.79 2.41 2.79
CA GLN A 3 9.34 1.61 3.95
C GLN A 3 7.95 2.08 4.39
N SER A 4 7.19 1.21 5.05
CA SER A 4 5.99 1.62 5.77
C SER A 4 6.32 1.96 7.22
N PHE A 5 5.67 3.01 7.74
CA PHE A 5 5.87 3.51 9.08
C PHE A 5 4.56 3.61 9.83
N ASN A 6 4.66 3.58 11.15
CA ASN A 6 3.60 3.94 12.07
C ASN A 6 4.11 4.96 13.07
N THR A 7 3.19 5.58 13.79
CA THR A 7 3.52 6.49 14.90
C THR A 7 3.28 5.77 16.22
N ASP A 8 4.29 5.72 17.09
CA ASP A 8 4.14 5.16 18.44
C ASP A 8 3.38 6.12 19.38
N ALA A 9 3.10 5.68 20.61
CA ALA A 9 2.40 6.50 21.61
C ALA A 9 3.16 7.77 22.02
N SER A 10 4.46 7.85 21.71
CA SER A 10 5.33 8.99 21.98
C SER A 10 5.48 9.91 20.77
N GLY A 11 4.83 9.60 19.64
CA GLY A 11 4.92 10.37 18.40
C GLY A 11 6.10 10.00 17.50
N ASN A 12 6.88 8.96 17.83
CA ASN A 12 8.02 8.55 17.01
C ASN A 12 7.57 7.68 15.84
N LEU A 13 8.25 7.81 14.71
CA LEU A 13 8.07 6.92 13.57
C LEU A 13 8.76 5.57 13.86
N VAL A 14 7.99 4.49 13.74
CA VAL A 14 8.47 3.12 13.86
C VAL A 14 8.25 2.42 12.53
N ALA A 15 9.33 1.89 11.94
CA ALA A 15 9.25 1.12 10.70
C ALA A 15 8.47 -0.18 10.94
N LEU A 16 7.50 -0.45 10.08
CA LEU A 16 6.67 -1.66 10.12
C LEU A 16 7.10 -2.71 9.10
N SER A 17 7.80 -2.28 8.05
CA SER A 17 8.32 -3.14 7.00
C SER A 17 9.84 -3.05 6.89
N GLY A 18 10.43 -4.06 6.26
CA GLY A 18 11.72 -3.89 5.59
C GLY A 18 11.61 -2.91 4.41
N GLU A 19 12.69 -2.82 3.65
CA GLU A 19 12.66 -2.05 2.41
C GLU A 19 11.66 -2.64 1.40
N LEU A 20 10.83 -1.78 0.85
CA LEU A 20 9.93 -2.04 -0.26
C LEU A 20 10.64 -1.63 -1.55
N LEU A 21 10.92 -2.62 -2.39
CA LEU A 21 11.41 -2.37 -3.74
C LEU A 21 10.22 -2.29 -4.69
N LEU A 22 10.02 -1.11 -5.28
CA LEU A 22 9.09 -0.93 -6.38
C LEU A 22 9.77 -1.31 -7.69
N LYS A 23 8.98 -1.74 -8.68
CA LYS A 23 9.54 -2.18 -9.95
C LYS A 23 10.10 -0.98 -10.71
N GLU A 24 11.40 -1.04 -10.97
CA GLU A 24 12.12 -0.06 -11.78
C GLU A 24 12.41 -0.60 -13.18
N SER A 25 12.70 0.33 -14.10
CA SER A 25 13.21 -0.02 -15.42
C SER A 25 14.50 -0.85 -15.33
N LEU A 26 14.64 -1.77 -16.28
CA LEU A 26 15.88 -2.55 -16.47
C LEU A 26 16.71 -1.99 -17.63
N THR A 27 16.29 -0.88 -18.20
CA THR A 27 17.01 -0.15 -19.25
C THR A 27 17.23 1.29 -18.80
N ASP A 28 18.32 1.88 -19.25
CA ASP A 28 18.64 3.29 -19.09
C ASP A 28 18.06 4.16 -20.22
N ASP A 29 17.35 3.55 -21.18
CA ASP A 29 16.82 4.23 -22.35
C ASP A 29 15.31 4.51 -22.24
N TYR A 30 14.98 5.79 -22.15
CA TYR A 30 13.64 6.32 -21.84
C TYR A 30 12.88 6.88 -23.04
N HIS A 31 13.23 6.46 -24.25
CA HIS A 31 12.51 6.95 -25.42
C HIS A 31 11.04 6.54 -25.47
N ASN A 32 10.25 7.37 -26.15
CA ASN A 32 8.85 7.13 -26.43
C ASN A 32 8.59 7.19 -27.94
N GLY A 33 8.29 6.02 -28.51
CA GLY A 33 7.95 5.84 -29.92
C GLY A 33 9.15 5.84 -30.88
N SER A 34 10.40 5.90 -30.40
CA SER A 34 11.58 5.81 -31.26
C SER A 34 11.89 4.36 -31.63
N LEU A 35 12.63 4.19 -32.73
CA LEU A 35 13.27 2.91 -33.05
C LEU A 35 14.64 2.83 -32.37
N TYR A 36 15.08 1.63 -32.06
CA TYR A 36 16.38 1.36 -31.46
C TYR A 36 17.52 2.03 -32.24
N GLY A 37 18.40 2.73 -31.51
CA GLY A 37 19.56 3.44 -32.08
C GLY A 37 19.23 4.68 -32.91
N GLN A 38 17.96 5.05 -33.05
CA GLN A 38 17.54 6.30 -33.69
C GLN A 38 17.45 7.41 -32.65
N ALA A 39 17.64 8.65 -33.10
CA ALA A 39 17.39 9.82 -32.26
C ALA A 39 15.92 9.89 -31.84
N ALA A 40 15.69 10.44 -30.65
CA ALA A 40 14.36 10.78 -30.16
C ALA A 40 13.56 11.60 -31.18
N ALA A 41 12.34 11.18 -31.49
CA ALA A 41 11.45 11.89 -32.41
C ALA A 41 10.06 12.10 -31.80
N GLY A 42 9.55 13.34 -31.86
CA GLY A 42 8.27 13.70 -31.26
C GLY A 42 8.31 13.78 -29.73
N ARG A 43 7.14 13.67 -29.09
CA ARG A 43 7.00 13.81 -27.63
C ARG A 43 7.66 12.65 -26.90
N GLN A 44 8.76 12.95 -26.23
CA GLN A 44 9.47 12.02 -25.37
C GLN A 44 8.88 11.97 -23.97
N ARG A 45 9.09 10.81 -23.34
CA ARG A 45 8.93 10.60 -21.90
C ARG A 45 10.34 10.61 -21.31
N TRP A 46 10.49 11.07 -20.08
CA TRP A 46 11.80 11.14 -19.42
C TRP A 46 11.62 10.59 -18.01
N GLY A 47 12.12 9.39 -17.77
CA GLY A 47 11.97 8.68 -16.49
C GLY A 47 10.72 7.82 -16.36
N ASP A 48 10.68 7.05 -15.27
CA ASP A 48 9.52 6.25 -14.87
C ASP A 48 8.41 7.17 -14.33
N TYR A 49 7.15 6.81 -14.58
CA TYR A 49 5.99 7.50 -14.02
C TYR A 49 5.42 6.68 -12.86
N SER A 50 4.96 7.36 -11.80
CA SER A 50 4.28 6.69 -10.70
C SER A 50 3.07 7.47 -10.21
N GLN A 51 2.09 6.73 -9.71
CA GLN A 51 0.90 7.27 -9.06
C GLN A 51 0.57 6.43 -7.83
N VAL A 52 0.07 7.10 -6.79
CA VAL A 52 -0.49 6.45 -5.61
C VAL A 52 -1.92 6.93 -5.41
N SER A 53 -2.82 6.02 -5.07
CA SER A 53 -4.20 6.33 -4.67
C SER A 53 -4.63 5.47 -3.50
N VAL A 54 -5.49 6.02 -2.63
CA VAL A 54 -6.11 5.26 -1.54
C VAL A 54 -7.22 4.37 -2.10
N ASP A 55 -7.36 3.16 -1.57
CA ASP A 55 -8.49 2.29 -1.90
C ASP A 55 -9.81 2.91 -1.37
N PRO A 56 -10.87 2.99 -2.19
CA PRO A 56 -12.12 3.64 -1.78
C PRO A 56 -12.91 2.86 -0.72
N GLU A 57 -12.67 1.57 -0.56
CA GLU A 57 -13.35 0.69 0.40
C GLU A 57 -12.49 0.46 1.66
N ASP A 58 -11.18 0.69 1.59
CA ASP A 58 -10.25 0.43 2.67
C ASP A 58 -9.13 1.48 2.76
N SER A 59 -9.24 2.41 3.71
CA SER A 59 -8.27 3.49 3.92
C SER A 59 -6.87 3.02 4.33
N SER A 60 -6.70 1.73 4.67
CA SER A 60 -5.40 1.13 5.00
C SER A 60 -4.63 0.60 3.79
N LYS A 61 -5.26 0.59 2.61
CA LYS A 61 -4.67 0.13 1.34
C LYS A 61 -4.37 1.30 0.40
N PHE A 62 -3.16 1.28 -0.13
CA PHE A 62 -2.69 2.22 -1.13
C PHE A 62 -2.36 1.46 -2.41
N TRP A 63 -3.10 1.77 -3.47
CA TRP A 63 -2.77 1.33 -4.82
C TRP A 63 -1.57 2.14 -5.31
N VAL A 64 -0.54 1.42 -5.74
CA VAL A 64 0.67 1.99 -6.33
C VAL A 64 0.76 1.50 -7.77
N ILE A 65 0.88 2.44 -8.69
CA ILE A 65 0.92 2.18 -10.13
C ILE A 65 2.20 2.81 -10.65
N GLY A 66 2.93 2.07 -11.47
CA GLY A 66 4.13 2.58 -12.13
C GLY A 66 4.18 2.20 -13.59
N GLU A 67 4.71 3.11 -14.40
CA GLU A 67 5.06 2.88 -15.80
C GLU A 67 6.56 3.06 -15.96
N PHE A 68 7.21 2.13 -16.65
CA PHE A 68 8.66 2.07 -16.77
C PHE A 68 9.09 1.71 -18.19
N ALA A 69 10.27 2.19 -18.59
CA ALA A 69 10.85 1.84 -19.87
C ALA A 69 11.19 0.34 -19.92
N ARG A 70 10.98 -0.29 -21.06
CA ARG A 70 11.30 -1.70 -21.29
C ARG A 70 12.34 -1.83 -22.39
N GLU A 71 12.96 -2.99 -22.43
CA GLU A 71 13.79 -3.40 -23.56
C GLU A 71 13.06 -3.19 -24.90
N TYR A 72 13.79 -2.74 -25.90
CA TYR A 72 13.25 -2.46 -27.23
C TYR A 72 12.62 -3.71 -27.85
N ASN A 73 11.65 -3.51 -28.73
CA ASN A 73 10.98 -4.58 -29.46
C ASN A 73 11.88 -5.20 -30.54
N LEU A 74 12.98 -5.88 -30.19
CA LEU A 74 13.91 -6.48 -31.14
C LEU A 74 14.17 -7.98 -30.85
N PRO A 75 14.60 -8.76 -31.87
CA PRO A 75 14.98 -10.16 -31.69
C PRO A 75 16.08 -10.36 -30.63
N GLU A 76 17.06 -9.46 -30.55
CA GLU A 76 18.16 -9.55 -29.58
C GLU A 76 17.68 -9.42 -28.12
N PHE A 77 16.51 -8.82 -27.91
CA PHE A 77 15.87 -8.67 -26.61
C PHE A 77 14.72 -9.68 -26.37
N GLY A 78 14.63 -10.72 -27.20
CA GLY A 78 13.63 -11.78 -27.05
C GLY A 78 12.32 -11.52 -27.77
N HIS A 79 12.32 -10.65 -28.79
CA HIS A 79 11.14 -10.36 -29.63
C HIS A 79 11.41 -10.73 -31.10
N PRO A 80 11.27 -12.02 -31.50
CA PRO A 80 11.72 -12.51 -32.80
C PRO A 80 11.13 -11.81 -34.03
N ASN A 81 9.94 -11.21 -33.90
CA ASN A 81 9.27 -10.46 -34.97
C ASN A 81 9.15 -8.96 -34.63
N GLY A 82 10.02 -8.48 -33.75
CA GLY A 82 9.98 -7.12 -33.24
C GLY A 82 10.41 -6.08 -34.28
N THR A 83 9.77 -4.91 -34.23
CA THR A 83 9.98 -3.79 -35.18
C THR A 83 11.08 -2.82 -34.77
N GLY A 84 11.69 -3.01 -33.61
CA GLY A 84 12.66 -2.09 -33.03
C GLY A 84 12.08 -0.92 -32.24
N GLY A 85 10.75 -0.84 -32.07
CA GLY A 85 10.12 0.24 -31.32
C GLY A 85 10.42 0.19 -29.82
N SER A 86 10.61 1.37 -29.21
CA SER A 86 10.68 1.55 -27.76
C SER A 86 9.42 1.02 -27.09
N ARG A 87 9.54 0.43 -25.90
CA ARG A 87 8.43 -0.20 -25.19
C ARG A 87 8.31 0.37 -23.78
N TRP A 88 7.08 0.42 -23.29
CA TRP A 88 6.74 0.82 -21.93
C TRP A 88 5.93 -0.30 -21.27
N GLY A 89 6.20 -0.53 -19.99
CA GLY A 89 5.52 -1.53 -19.17
C GLY A 89 4.81 -0.86 -18.02
N THR A 90 3.73 -1.48 -17.54
CA THR A 90 3.00 -1.02 -16.36
C THR A 90 3.04 -2.11 -15.29
N TRP A 91 3.23 -1.71 -14.04
CA TRP A 91 3.00 -2.55 -12.89
C TRP A 91 1.96 -1.91 -11.97
N ILE A 92 1.21 -2.75 -11.28
CA ILE A 92 0.20 -2.34 -10.29
C ILE A 92 0.46 -3.18 -9.05
N GLY A 93 0.59 -2.52 -7.90
CA GLY A 93 0.76 -3.15 -6.60
C GLY A 93 -0.14 -2.52 -5.56
N VAL A 94 -0.22 -3.18 -4.41
CA VAL A 94 -0.91 -2.67 -3.22
C VAL A 94 0.08 -2.63 -2.06
N ILE A 95 0.14 -1.48 -1.38
CA ILE A 95 0.82 -1.33 -0.10
C ILE A 95 -0.27 -1.28 0.97
N GLN A 96 -0.27 -2.26 1.85
CA GLN A 96 -1.17 -2.30 2.99
C GLN A 96 -0.43 -1.87 4.25
N VAL A 97 -0.97 -0.89 4.95
CA VAL A 97 -0.46 -0.46 6.25
C VAL A 97 -1.37 -1.05 7.32
N PRO A 98 -0.84 -1.77 8.33
CA PRO A 98 -1.68 -2.34 9.37
C PRO A 98 -2.42 -1.23 10.13
N ALA A 99 -3.74 -1.36 10.22
CA ALA A 99 -4.57 -0.42 10.97
C ALA A 99 -4.22 -0.50 12.47
N VAL A 100 -3.90 0.64 13.06
CA VAL A 100 -3.86 0.78 14.52
C VAL A 100 -5.30 0.92 15.00
N PRO A 101 -5.78 0.07 15.91
CA PRO A 101 -7.09 0.31 16.51
C PRO A 101 -7.05 1.65 17.23
N GLU A 102 -7.94 2.57 16.84
CA GLU A 102 -7.97 3.91 17.42
C GLU A 102 -8.07 3.82 18.96
N PRO A 103 -7.47 4.75 19.72
CA PRO A 103 -7.60 4.77 21.18
C PRO A 103 -9.07 4.74 21.66
N SER A 104 -9.98 5.34 20.88
CA SER A 104 -11.43 5.28 21.06
C SER A 104 -11.96 3.83 21.03
N THR A 105 -11.42 2.97 20.17
CA THR A 105 -11.83 1.56 20.05
C THR A 105 -11.54 0.81 21.35
N TRP A 106 -10.35 0.98 21.92
CA TRP A 106 -9.99 0.39 23.21
C TRP A 106 -10.82 0.96 24.35
N ALA A 107 -11.02 2.27 24.37
CA ALA A 107 -11.85 2.94 25.38
C ALA A 107 -13.29 2.42 25.35
N MET A 108 -13.89 2.28 24.17
CA MET A 108 -15.24 1.75 24.00
C MET A 108 -15.34 0.26 24.35
N MET A 109 -14.32 -0.53 24.04
CA MET A 109 -14.25 -1.93 24.46
C MET A 109 -14.20 -2.06 25.98
N ILE A 110 -13.33 -1.30 26.64
CA ILE A 110 -13.22 -1.27 28.11
C ILE A 110 -14.53 -0.82 28.74
N LEU A 111 -15.14 0.25 28.21
CA LEU A 111 -16.41 0.77 28.71
C LEU A 111 -17.54 -0.26 28.56
N GLY A 112 -17.64 -0.92 27.40
CA GLY A 112 -18.64 -1.96 27.15
C GLY A 112 -18.47 -3.18 28.06
N LEU A 113 -17.24 -3.70 28.18
CA LEU A 113 -16.93 -4.82 29.07
C LEU A 113 -17.17 -4.45 30.55
N GLY A 114 -16.77 -3.25 30.96
CA GLY A 114 -17.01 -2.72 32.31
C GLY A 114 -18.49 -2.60 32.63
N ALA A 115 -19.30 -2.07 31.70
CA ALA A 115 -20.75 -1.97 31.86
C ALA A 115 -21.40 -3.34 31.98
N MET A 116 -21.06 -4.30 31.11
CA MET A 116 -21.58 -5.67 31.18
C MET A 116 -21.25 -6.35 32.50
N GLY A 117 -19.99 -6.25 32.96
CA GLY A 117 -19.57 -6.77 34.26
C GLY A 117 -20.34 -6.13 35.43
N GLY A 118 -20.54 -4.81 35.39
CA GLY A 118 -21.31 -4.07 36.38
C GLY A 118 -22.77 -4.50 36.46
N PHE A 119 -23.44 -4.67 35.31
CA PHE A 119 -24.83 -5.15 35.28
C PHE A 119 -24.97 -6.59 35.78
N ALA A 120 -24.04 -7.48 35.42
CA ALA A 120 -24.03 -8.85 35.91
C ALA A 120 -23.83 -8.92 37.44
N ALA A 121 -22.90 -8.12 37.98
CA ALA A 121 -22.68 -8.01 39.42
C ALA A 121 -23.91 -7.46 40.16
N ARG A 122 -24.60 -6.46 39.58
CA ARG A 122 -25.83 -5.90 40.16
C ARG A 122 -26.96 -6.92 40.24
N ARG A 123 -27.14 -7.74 39.20
CA ARG A 123 -28.17 -8.80 39.18
C ARG A 123 -27.95 -9.85 40.28
N ARG A 124 -26.69 -10.27 40.49
CA ARG A 124 -26.35 -11.24 41.55
C ARG A 124 -26.71 -10.70 42.94
N ARG A 125 -26.38 -9.44 43.24
CA ARG A 125 -26.69 -8.80 44.53
C ARG A 125 -28.19 -8.66 44.80
N VAL A 126 -29.00 -8.42 43.77
CA VAL A 126 -30.47 -8.34 43.92
C VAL A 126 -31.06 -9.72 44.20
N SER A 127 -30.57 -10.77 43.52
CA SER A 127 -31.01 -12.15 43.75
C SER A 127 -30.65 -12.65 45.15
N GLU A 128 -29.44 -12.34 45.65
CA GLU A 128 -29.02 -12.69 47.01
C GLU A 128 -29.86 -11.97 48.08
N ARG A 129 -30.22 -10.70 47.87
CA ARG A 129 -31.10 -9.96 48.77
C ARG A 129 -32.54 -10.48 48.79
N SER A 130 -33.04 -11.03 47.67
CA SER A 130 -34.37 -11.62 47.59
C SER A 130 -34.50 -12.99 48.25
N LEU A 131 -33.38 -13.70 48.48
CA LEU A 131 -33.35 -15.00 49.15
C LEU A 131 -33.15 -14.87 50.67
N ALA A 132 -32.78 -13.68 51.15
CA ALA A 132 -32.52 -13.38 52.55
C ALA A 132 -33.70 -12.68 53.27
N ALA A 133 -34.81 -12.44 52.57
CA ALA A 133 -36.07 -11.88 53.10
C ALA A 133 -37.18 -12.93 53.03
#